data_AF-A0A8T5MGV0-F1
#
_entry.id   AF-A0A8T5MGV0-F1
#
_cell.length_a   1.000
_cell.length_b   1.000
_cell.length_c   1.000
_cell.angle_alpha   90.00
_cell.angle_beta   90.00
_cell.angle_gamma   90.00
#
_symmetry.space_group_name_H-M   'P 1'
#
loop_
_entity.id
_entity.type
_entity.pdbx_description
1 polymer ?
#
loop_
_entity_poly.entity_id
_entity_poly.type
_entity_poly.pdbx_seq_one_letter_code
_entity_poly.pdbx_strand_id
1 'polypeptide(L)' 'MSLENDVLRTLKKKRSASMHEIAEELGIKTGDVKGVLNRLRVAGLLIET' A
#
# COMPACT_ATOMS: atom_id res chain seq x y z
N MET A 1 2.20 -14.14 6.18
CA MET A 1 2.48 -13.04 5.23
C MET A 1 1.78 -11.80 5.75
N SER A 2 2.47 -10.68 5.89
CA SER A 2 1.93 -9.45 6.50
C SER A 2 1.35 -8.52 5.44
N LEU A 3 0.20 -7.93 5.73
CA LEU A 3 -0.52 -7.00 4.84
C LEU A 3 0.38 -5.87 4.28
N GLU A 4 1.34 -5.41 5.06
CA GLU A 4 2.32 -4.40 4.66
C GLU A 4 3.19 -4.84 3.48
N ASN A 5 3.61 -6.12 3.46
CA ASN A 5 4.38 -6.67 2.34
C ASN A 5 3.54 -6.82 1.08
N ASP A 6 2.26 -7.19 1.21
CA ASP A 6 1.36 -7.31 0.06
C ASP A 6 1.07 -5.93 -0.56
N VAL A 7 0.77 -4.92 0.26
CA VAL A 7 0.60 -3.53 -0.21
C VAL A 7 1.88 -3.00 -0.85
N LEU A 8 3.04 -3.22 -0.23
CA LEU A 8 4.33 -2.80 -0.77
C LEU A 8 4.64 -3.49 -2.11
N ARG A 9 4.30 -4.78 -2.23
CA ARG A 9 4.48 -5.55 -3.47
C ARG A 9 3.57 -5.03 -4.58
N THR A 10 2.31 -4.74 -4.29
CA THR A 10 1.38 -4.15 -5.26
C THR A 10 1.84 -2.76 -5.70
N LEU A 11 2.30 -1.91 -4.78
CA LEU A 11 2.89 -0.59 -5.12
C LEU A 11 4.14 -0.70 -5.99
N LYS A 12 5.03 -1.67 -5.71
CA LYS A 12 6.21 -1.91 -6.55
C LYS A 12 5.84 -2.43 -7.94
N LYS A 13 4.80 -3.26 -8.04
CA LYS A 13 4.30 -3.80 -9.31
C LYS A 13 3.56 -2.74 -10.14
N LYS A 14 2.78 -1.88 -9.47
CA LYS A 14 2.03 -0.77 -10.05
C LYS A 14 2.46 0.54 -9.38
N ARG A 15 3.49 1.19 -9.95
CA ARG A 15 4.11 2.41 -9.41
C ARG A 15 3.12 3.58 -9.16
N SER A 16 1.94 3.56 -9.79
CA SER A 16 0.85 4.54 -9.59
C SER A 16 -0.51 3.90 -9.23
N ALA A 17 -0.53 2.71 -8.59
CA ALA A 17 -1.80 2.14 -8.13
C ALA A 17 -2.49 3.07 -7.13
N SER A 18 -3.76 3.34 -7.37
CA SER A 18 -4.60 4.07 -6.41
C SER A 18 -4.93 3.21 -5.19
N MET A 19 -5.16 3.83 -4.03
CA MET A 19 -5.59 3.12 -2.81
C MET A 19 -6.79 2.20 -3.03
N HIS A 20 -7.73 2.61 -3.89
CA HIS A 20 -8.89 1.80 -4.27
C HIS A 20 -8.50 0.53 -5.03
N GLU A 21 -7.57 0.62 -6.00
CA GLU A 21 -7.08 -0.56 -6.72
C GLU A 21 -6.32 -1.52 -5.80
N ILE A 22 -5.51 -0.99 -4.88
CA ILE A 22 -4.77 -1.81 -3.92
C ILE A 22 -5.75 -2.53 -2.98
N ALA A 23 -6.78 -1.82 -2.50
CA ALA A 23 -7.81 -2.39 -1.65
C ALA A 23 -8.59 -3.50 -2.36
N GLU A 24 -8.97 -3.27 -3.62
CA GLU A 24 -9.68 -4.25 -4.45
C GLU A 24 -8.81 -5.48 -4.74
N GLU A 25 -7.55 -5.28 -5.15
CA GLU A 25 -6.62 -6.37 -5.48
C GLU A 25 -6.30 -7.26 -4.27
N LEU A 26 -6.23 -6.66 -3.08
CA LEU A 26 -5.95 -7.36 -1.83
C LEU A 26 -7.21 -7.85 -1.11
N GLY A 27 -8.41 -7.48 -1.59
CA GLY A 27 -9.68 -7.84 -0.95
C GLY A 27 -9.87 -7.23 0.44
N ILE A 28 -9.30 -6.05 0.68
CA ILE A 28 -9.32 -5.35 1.98
C ILE A 28 -10.01 -4.00 1.89
N LYS A 29 -10.25 -3.36 3.04
CA LYS A 29 -10.81 -2.01 3.07
C LYS A 29 -9.73 -0.98 2.71
N THR A 30 -10.14 0.08 2.01
CA THR A 30 -9.29 1.24 1.73
C THR A 30 -8.74 1.90 3.00
N GLY A 31 -9.45 1.80 4.13
CA GLY A 31 -8.97 2.27 5.44
C GLY A 31 -7.72 1.52 5.93
N ASP A 32 -7.66 0.20 5.72
CA ASP A 32 -6.49 -0.62 6.06
C ASP A 32 -5.30 -0.26 5.17
N VAL A 33 -5.53 -0.08 3.85
CA VAL A 33 -4.51 0.40 2.90
C VAL A 33 -3.96 1.76 3.35
N LYS A 34 -4.82 2.69 3.74
CA LYS A 34 -4.41 4.01 4.24
C LYS A 34 -3.52 3.90 5.48
N GLY A 35 -3.89 3.04 6.42
CA GLY A 35 -3.09 2.78 7.63
C GLY A 35 -1.71 2.22 7.30
N VAL A 36 -1.65 1.27 6.38
CA VAL A 36 -0.41 0.67 5.88
C VAL A 36 0.46 1.69 5.16
N LEU A 37 -0.10 2.46 4.22
CA LEU A 37 0.60 3.51 3.50
C LEU A 37 1.20 4.55 4.45
N ASN A 38 0.44 4.93 5.49
CA ASN A 38 0.95 5.84 6.50
C ASN A 38 2.13 5.26 7.27
N ARG A 39 2.07 3.98 7.68
CA ARG A 39 3.19 3.29 8.33
C ARG A 39 4.42 3.20 7.41
N LEU A 40 4.22 2.86 6.14
CA LEU A 40 5.28 2.78 5.14
C LEU A 40 5.93 4.14 4.87
N ARG A 41 5.14 5.22 4.85
CA ARG A 41 5.64 6.60 4.75
C ARG A 41 6.46 6.98 6.00
N VAL A 42 5.95 6.71 7.20
CA VAL A 42 6.67 6.98 8.46
C VAL A 42 7.97 6.16 8.56
N ALA A 43 7.98 4.94 8.02
CA ALA A 43 9.16 4.08 7.94
C ALA A 43 10.18 4.53 6.86
N GLY A 44 9.89 5.58 6.07
CA GLY A 44 10.77 6.06 5.00
C GLY A 44 10.82 5.17 3.75
N LEU A 45 9.90 4.20 3.63
CA LEU A 45 9.83 3.26 2.50
C LEU A 45 9.03 3.82 1.32
N LEU A 46 8.27 4.89 1.53
CA LEU A 46 7.61 5.66 0.48
C LEU A 46 8.17 7.08 0.49
N ILE A 47 9.11 7.35 -0.40
CA ILE A 47 9.65 8.69 -0.65
C ILE A 47 8.86 9.27 -1.81
N GLU A 48 8.10 10.34 -1.55
CA GLU A 48 7.53 11.19 -2.60
C GLU A 48 8.71 11.83 -3.36
N THR A 49 8.87 11.47 -4.63
CA THR A 49 9.75 12.15 -5.58
C THR A 49 8.93 13.05 -6.49
#